data_AF-A0A3Q3H244-F1
#
_entry.id   AF-A0A3Q3H244-F1
#
_cell.length_a   1.000
_cell.length_b   1.000
_cell.length_c   1.000
_cell.angle_alpha   90.00
_cell.angle_beta   90.00
_cell.angle_gamma   90.00
#
_symmetry.space_group_name_H-M   'P 1'
#
loop_
_entity.id
_entity.type
_entity.pdbx_description
1 polymer ?
#
loop_
_entity_poly.entity_id
_entity_poly.type
_entity_poly.pdbx_seq_one_letter_code
_entity_poly.pdbx_strand_id
1 'polypeptide(L)'
;MGVLKDGGPSTKFWESSETVSQFETVRQWIGKHYKKYVQNDSPSCKSLAGLVVQLLQFQEDAFGRRVNNPALTKLPTKCFLDFKAAGSLCHILGSVYKFKSEQGW
;
A
#
# COMPACT_ATOMS: atom_id res chain seq x y z
N MET A 1 21.04 -5.62 -18.98
CA MET A 1 20.39 -4.92 -17.86
C MET A 1 19.45 -3.89 -18.45
N GLY A 2 18.15 -4.16 -18.45
CA GLY A 2 17.14 -3.27 -19.04
C GLY A 2 16.87 -2.09 -18.12
N VAL A 3 17.00 -0.88 -18.66
CA VAL A 3 16.68 0.40 -18.00
C VAL A 3 15.30 0.32 -17.34
N LEU A 4 15.25 0.54 -16.02
CA LEU A 4 14.01 0.85 -15.30
C LEU A 4 13.50 2.18 -15.85
N LYS A 5 12.59 2.11 -16.82
CA LYS A 5 11.82 3.26 -17.32
C LYS A 5 11.03 3.85 -16.15
N ASP A 6 11.37 5.09 -15.79
CA ASP A 6 10.77 5.93 -14.74
C ASP A 6 10.73 5.29 -13.35
N GLY A 7 11.36 5.90 -12.34
CA GLY A 7 11.54 5.35 -11.00
C GLY A 7 10.28 5.10 -10.15
N GLY A 8 9.11 4.91 -10.76
CA GLY A 8 7.85 4.54 -10.12
C GLY A 8 7.78 3.07 -9.69
N PRO A 9 6.77 2.70 -8.89
CA PRO A 9 6.53 1.32 -8.48
C PRO A 9 6.32 0.41 -9.69
N SER A 10 6.84 -0.82 -9.61
CA SER A 10 6.67 -1.84 -10.65
C SER A 10 5.21 -2.31 -10.67
N THR A 11 4.34 -1.64 -11.43
CA THR A 11 2.90 -1.94 -11.51
C THR A 11 2.65 -3.40 -11.88
N LYS A 12 3.42 -3.93 -12.84
CA LYS A 12 3.38 -5.35 -13.26
C LYS A 12 3.56 -6.33 -12.10
N PHE A 13 4.41 -6.00 -11.12
CA PHE A 13 4.60 -6.83 -9.94
C PHE A 13 3.33 -6.83 -9.08
N TRP A 14 2.82 -5.65 -8.72
CA TRP A 14 1.65 -5.49 -7.85
C TRP A 14 0.34 -6.00 -8.46
N GLU A 15 0.23 -5.98 -9.79
CA GLU A 15 -0.93 -6.49 -10.54
C GLU A 15 -0.84 -7.99 -10.87
N SER A 16 0.31 -8.63 -10.62
CA SER A 16 0.49 -10.06 -10.87
C SER A 16 -0.44 -10.90 -9.98
N SER A 17 -1.00 -11.97 -10.53
CA SER A 17 -1.88 -12.87 -9.76
C SER A 17 -1.19 -13.45 -8.52
N GLU A 18 0.10 -13.74 -8.62
CA GLU A 18 0.91 -14.22 -7.50
C GLU A 18 0.95 -13.19 -6.37
N THR A 19 1.24 -11.92 -6.67
CA THR A 19 1.30 -10.86 -5.66
C THR A 19 -0.09 -10.54 -5.12
N VAL A 20 -1.11 -10.45 -5.96
CA VAL A 20 -2.49 -10.19 -5.54
C VAL A 20 -3.00 -11.29 -4.59
N SER A 21 -2.61 -12.55 -4.78
CA SER A 21 -3.01 -13.63 -3.88
C SER A 21 -2.43 -13.48 -2.46
N GLN A 22 -1.23 -12.88 -2.32
CA GLN A 22 -0.61 -12.64 -1.02
C GLN A 22 -1.37 -11.58 -0.19
N PHE A 23 -2.15 -10.70 -0.83
CA PHE A 23 -2.99 -9.73 -0.14
C PHE A 23 -4.17 -10.35 0.61
N GLU A 24 -4.48 -11.64 0.40
CA GLU A 24 -5.59 -12.28 1.10
C GLU A 24 -5.37 -12.29 2.63
N THR A 25 -4.16 -12.60 3.08
CA THR A 25 -3.77 -12.53 4.50
C THR A 25 -3.97 -11.13 5.06
N VAL A 26 -3.58 -10.12 4.28
CA VAL A 26 -3.70 -8.70 4.66
C VAL A 26 -5.16 -8.28 4.75
N ARG A 27 -5.95 -8.63 3.74
CA ARG A 27 -7.39 -8.35 3.65
C ARG A 27 -8.16 -8.92 4.84
N GLN A 28 -7.88 -10.18 5.17
CA GLN A 28 -8.51 -10.83 6.33
C GLN A 28 -8.11 -10.16 7.64
N TRP A 29 -6.83 -9.81 7.79
CA TRP A 29 -6.33 -9.19 9.01
C TRP A 29 -6.92 -7.79 9.23
N ILE A 30 -6.94 -6.92 8.20
CA ILE A 30 -7.56 -5.60 8.31
C ILE A 30 -9.09 -5.71 8.49
N GLY A 31 -9.74 -6.69 7.85
CA GLY A 31 -11.16 -6.99 8.03
C GLY A 31 -11.53 -7.33 9.48
N LYS A 32 -10.60 -7.93 10.22
CA LYS A 32 -10.78 -8.26 11.64
C LYS A 32 -10.41 -7.10 12.57
N HIS A 33 -9.23 -6.50 12.38
CA HIS A 33 -8.66 -5.54 13.35
C HIS A 33 -9.07 -4.09 13.09
N TYR A 34 -9.41 -3.75 11.85
CA TYR A 34 -9.87 -2.43 11.42
C TYR A 34 -11.34 -2.46 10.98
N LYS A 35 -12.10 -3.46 11.44
CA LYS A 35 -13.48 -3.77 11.00
C LYS A 35 -14.35 -2.53 10.86
N LYS A 36 -14.42 -1.68 11.90
CA LYS A 36 -15.28 -0.48 11.89
C LYS A 36 -14.93 0.55 10.82
N TYR A 37 -13.70 0.53 10.29
CA TYR A 37 -13.23 1.45 9.25
C TYR A 37 -13.33 0.86 7.84
N VAL A 38 -13.35 -0.46 7.71
CA VAL A 38 -13.41 -1.16 6.41
C VAL A 38 -14.79 -1.77 6.12
N GLN A 39 -15.69 -1.83 7.10
CA GLN A 39 -16.99 -2.48 6.95
C GLN A 39 -17.84 -1.84 5.84
N ASN A 40 -17.85 -0.51 5.76
CA ASN A 40 -18.66 0.22 4.78
C ASN A 40 -18.07 0.16 3.36
N ASP A 41 -16.76 -0.07 3.26
CA ASP A 41 -15.99 -0.08 2.00
C ASP A 41 -15.00 -1.25 2.04
N SER A 42 -15.55 -2.47 2.04
CA SER A 42 -14.75 -3.68 2.24
C SER A 42 -13.79 -3.91 1.07
N PRO A 43 -12.46 -3.88 1.29
CA PRO A 43 -11.50 -4.02 0.21
C PRO A 43 -11.45 -5.43 -0.38
N SER A 44 -11.20 -5.48 -1.68
CA SER A 44 -10.69 -6.68 -2.38
C SER A 44 -9.16 -6.70 -2.40
N CYS A 45 -8.56 -7.88 -2.58
CA CYS A 45 -7.10 -8.01 -2.75
C CYS A 45 -6.56 -7.13 -3.87
N LYS A 46 -7.29 -7.04 -4.98
CA LYS A 46 -6.93 -6.19 -6.12
C LYS A 46 -6.96 -4.70 -5.76
N SER A 47 -7.97 -4.24 -5.01
CA SER A 47 -8.02 -2.85 -4.56
C SER A 47 -6.90 -2.50 -3.57
N LEU A 48 -6.51 -3.44 -2.69
CA LEU A 48 -5.38 -3.23 -1.78
C LEU A 48 -4.06 -3.13 -2.53
N ALA A 49 -3.84 -4.00 -3.53
CA ALA A 49 -2.67 -3.94 -4.39
C ALA A 49 -2.59 -2.61 -5.15
N GLY A 50 -3.72 -2.16 -5.73
CA GLY A 50 -3.81 -0.86 -6.38
C GLY A 50 -3.51 0.31 -5.43
N LEU A 51 -4.01 0.26 -4.19
CA LEU A 51 -3.73 1.27 -3.18
C LEU A 51 -2.23 1.30 -2.81
N VAL A 52 -1.56 0.15 -2.73
CA VAL A 52 -0.10 0.11 -2.50
C VAL A 52 0.66 0.77 -3.65
N VAL A 53 0.27 0.51 -4.90
CA VAL A 53 0.86 1.19 -6.06
C VAL A 53 0.70 2.71 -5.95
N GLN A 54 -0.49 3.18 -5.60
CA GLN A 54 -0.75 4.62 -5.42
C GLN A 54 0.09 5.22 -4.29
N LEU A 55 0.23 4.53 -3.15
CA LEU A 55 1.07 4.98 -2.04
C LEU A 55 2.55 5.05 -2.41
N LEU A 56 3.06 4.05 -3.14
CA LEU A 56 4.44 4.04 -3.60
C LEU A 56 4.69 5.14 -4.64
N GLN A 57 3.75 5.34 -5.57
CA GLN A 57 3.83 6.42 -6.56
C GLN A 57 3.84 7.78 -5.87
N PHE A 58 2.93 8.00 -4.92
CA PHE A 58 2.92 9.22 -4.11
C PHE A 58 4.25 9.44 -3.38
N GLN A 59 4.88 8.39 -2.85
CA GLN A 59 6.18 8.51 -2.21
C GLN A 59 7.29 8.94 -3.18
N GLU A 60 7.28 8.48 -4.44
CA GLU A 60 8.23 8.94 -5.46
C GLU A 60 7.94 10.40 -5.86
N ASP A 61 6.67 10.76 -6.03
CA ASP A 61 6.27 12.10 -6.46
C ASP A 61 6.52 13.15 -5.36
N ALA A 62 6.24 12.81 -4.10
CA ALA A 62 6.36 13.73 -2.97
C ALA A 62 7.75 13.76 -2.33
N PHE A 63 8.52 12.66 -2.40
CA PHE A 63 9.81 12.51 -1.69
C PHE A 63 10.96 11.96 -2.54
N GLY A 64 10.77 11.76 -3.86
CA GLY A 64 11.79 11.20 -4.74
C GLY A 64 12.98 12.15 -5.00
N ARG A 65 13.98 11.65 -5.74
CA ARG A 65 15.26 12.37 -5.97
C ARG A 65 15.13 13.73 -6.67
N ARG A 66 13.97 14.03 -7.26
CA ARG A 66 13.69 15.29 -7.96
C ARG A 66 13.12 16.38 -7.05
N VAL A 67 12.86 16.08 -5.79
CA VAL A 67 12.28 17.02 -4.82
C VAL A 67 13.40 17.83 -4.16
N ASN A 68 13.31 19.15 -4.23
CA ASN A 68 14.26 20.07 -3.62
C ASN A 68 13.95 20.13 -2.11
N ASN A 69 14.75 19.46 -1.28
CA ASN A 69 14.54 19.19 0.16
C ASN A 69 13.59 18.01 0.49
N PRO A 70 14.01 16.75 0.22
CA PRO A 70 13.18 15.59 0.51
C PRO A 70 12.96 15.45 2.04
N ALA A 71 11.71 15.49 2.48
CA ALA A 71 11.37 15.10 3.85
C ALA A 71 11.77 13.64 4.09
N LEU A 72 12.38 13.34 5.24
CA LEU A 72 12.84 11.99 5.63
C LEU A 72 11.68 11.04 6.01
N THR A 73 10.54 11.16 5.34
CA THR A 73 9.27 10.48 5.70
C THR A 73 8.96 9.29 4.82
N LYS A 74 9.84 8.92 3.88
CA LYS A 74 9.60 7.78 2.99
C LYS A 74 9.68 6.48 3.80
N LEU A 75 8.59 5.72 3.79
CA LEU A 75 8.58 4.39 4.40
C LEU A 75 9.52 3.47 3.60
N PRO A 76 10.30 2.60 4.25
CA PRO A 76 11.09 1.60 3.55
C PRO A 76 10.20 0.72 2.65
N THR A 77 10.60 0.47 1.40
CA THR A 77 9.82 -0.36 0.45
C THR A 77 9.53 -1.75 1.00
N LYS A 78 10.44 -2.30 1.82
CA LYS A 78 10.25 -3.58 2.53
C LYS A 78 8.98 -3.61 3.40
N CYS A 79 8.52 -2.46 3.90
CA CYS A 79 7.30 -2.39 4.69
C CYS A 79 6.05 -2.71 3.89
N PHE A 80 6.07 -2.44 2.57
CA PHE A 80 4.97 -2.77 1.66
C PHE A 80 5.02 -4.23 1.19
N LEU A 81 6.12 -4.95 1.41
CA LEU A 81 6.30 -6.35 1.01
C LEU A 81 6.09 -7.34 2.16
N ASP A 82 5.67 -6.87 3.34
CA ASP A 82 5.40 -7.71 4.50
C ASP A 82 3.93 -8.14 4.55
N PHE A 83 3.60 -9.18 3.76
CA PHE A 83 2.25 -9.73 3.62
C PHE A 83 1.79 -10.59 4.81
N LYS A 84 2.60 -10.71 5.87
CA LYS A 84 2.27 -11.49 7.05
C LYS A 84 1.08 -10.88 7.81
N ALA A 85 0.33 -11.71 8.50
CA ALA A 85 -0.67 -11.24 9.46
C ALA A 85 0.02 -10.36 10.53
N ALA A 86 -0.57 -9.21 10.83
CA ALA A 86 0.05 -8.16 11.66
C ALA A 86 1.40 -7.63 11.15
N GLY A 87 1.76 -7.90 9.89
CA GLY A 87 2.92 -7.33 9.23
C GLY A 87 2.76 -5.84 8.97
N SER A 88 3.84 -5.17 8.57
CA SER A 88 3.81 -3.72 8.38
C SER A 88 2.79 -3.28 7.31
N LEU A 89 2.57 -4.08 6.27
CA LEU A 89 1.59 -3.76 5.23
C LEU A 89 0.16 -3.73 5.78
N CYS A 90 -0.15 -4.63 6.72
CA CYS A 90 -1.44 -4.65 7.41
C CYS A 90 -1.70 -3.34 8.17
N HIS A 91 -0.69 -2.86 8.89
CA HIS A 91 -0.80 -1.62 9.65
C HIS A 91 -0.84 -0.37 8.78
N ILE A 92 -0.08 -0.34 7.67
CA ILE A 92 -0.13 0.75 6.69
C ILE A 92 -1.55 0.87 6.13
N LEU A 93 -2.08 -0.20 5.54
CA LEU A 93 -3.39 -0.19 4.90
C LEU A 93 -4.51 0.04 5.92
N GLY A 94 -4.46 -0.63 7.07
CA GLY A 94 -5.41 -0.38 8.16
C GLY A 94 -5.44 1.09 8.60
N SER A 95 -4.28 1.73 8.70
CA SER A 95 -4.20 3.16 9.06
C SER A 95 -4.75 4.07 7.97
N VAL A 96 -4.53 3.74 6.69
CA VAL A 96 -5.14 4.48 5.57
C VAL A 96 -6.67 4.39 5.62
N TYR A 97 -7.22 3.20 5.83
CA TYR A 97 -8.68 3.01 5.97
C TYR A 97 -9.25 3.72 7.19
N LYS A 98 -8.54 3.64 8.33
CA LYS A 98 -8.90 4.40 9.53
C LYS A 98 -8.99 5.89 9.24
N PHE A 99 -7.93 6.45 8.65
CA PHE A 99 -7.89 7.87 8.31
C PHE A 99 -9.00 8.25 7.33
N LYS A 100 -9.17 7.50 6.23
CA LYS A 100 -10.27 7.68 5.26
C LYS A 100 -11.64 7.75 5.96
N SER A 101 -11.91 6.78 6.84
CA SER A 101 -13.17 6.71 7.59
C SER A 101 -13.33 7.87 8.57
N GLU A 102 -12.26 8.32 9.23
CA GLU A 102 -12.28 9.45 10.17
C GLU A 102 -12.48 10.81 9.46
N GLN A 103 -12.10 10.93 8.19
CA GLN A 103 -12.36 12.12 7.37
C GLN A 103 -13.77 12.15 6.76
N GLY A 104 -14.56 11.07 6.90
CA GLY A 104 -15.91 11.01 6.35
C GLY A 104 -15.99 10.98 4.82
N TRP A 105 -14.93 10.51 4.15
CA TRP A 105 -14.94 10.22 2.71
C TRP A 105 -15.92 9.09 2.37
#